data_AF-A0A800DUC1-F1
#
_entry.id   AF-A0A800DUC1-F1
#
_cell.length_a   1.000
_cell.length_b   1.000
_cell.length_c   1.000
_cell.angle_alpha   90.00
_cell.angle_beta   90.00
_cell.angle_gamma   90.00
#
_symmetry.space_group_name_H-M   'P 1'
#
loop_
_entity.id
_entity.type
_entity.pdbx_description
1 polymer ?
#
loop_
_entity_poly.entity_id
_entity_poly.type
_entity_poly.pdbx_seq_one_letter_code
_entity_poly.pdbx_strand_id
1 'polypeptide(L)'
;MLLNIEKENLLTPFYRKILKRAHEVGVAMSSWQSSWTAQIIYGVNRELYRLFGGDEERVFELLNTKNLLDVDENGNIGDRSYSVLRIKDGKFETISYFEAFRDEVIEVCKSLDLFILSLKDDIDEIFSLENEWIDYLEKIKVALLEKRVDKLISRWADVDRAWMRITSPIQIGHPLEYYEDHYRKSVALEWDIRVANPDFKKDMVKEKVELAFKRLYKDINIDQKNIYENSLKNLKRVQLYVGRPFSWYGAEFNGLFSAQVVPNDEKVSKEEGKKIFAYADMIFQSQKAKPPMKITKEVFGKMVVKKFREIFKMPSIWHKVYEVTTIGHEYGHILWIDEDSESLMNRSGNFKNIEEFKATVGGLITFFMFEEEDFVEYILEDTIQRAVSLIAWRETQEVLPYYIEGLLHLQALFDSKILSFDDRLVVNISKIGYDLNYP
;
A
#
# COMPACT_ATOMS: atom_id res chain seq x y z
N MET A 1 4.18 3.47 26.55
CA MET A 1 5.17 2.79 25.69
C MET A 1 6.44 3.62 25.51
N LEU A 2 6.39 4.83 24.92
CA LEU A 2 7.58 5.70 24.74
C LEU A 2 8.35 5.93 26.05
N LEU A 3 7.65 6.17 27.17
CA LEU A 3 8.27 6.29 28.49
C LEU A 3 9.08 5.05 28.90
N ASN A 4 8.61 3.85 28.55
CA ASN A 4 9.34 2.61 28.83
C ASN A 4 10.56 2.47 27.94
N ILE A 5 10.46 2.82 26.65
CA ILE A 5 11.61 2.84 25.74
C ILE A 5 12.71 3.77 26.26
N GLU A 6 12.31 4.94 26.76
CA GLU A 6 13.22 5.92 27.33
C GLU A 6 13.86 5.42 28.63
N LYS A 7 13.03 4.93 29.55
CA LYS A 7 13.48 4.46 30.87
C LYS A 7 14.41 3.26 30.77
N GLU A 8 14.09 2.30 29.90
CA GLU A 8 14.83 1.05 29.75
C GLU A 8 15.94 1.16 28.69
N ASN A 9 16.14 2.34 28.07
CA ASN A 9 17.13 2.59 27.01
C ASN A 9 17.08 1.56 25.87
N LEU A 10 15.88 1.24 25.38
CA LEU A 10 15.68 0.16 24.40
C LEU A 10 16.22 0.49 22.99
N LEU A 11 16.54 1.75 22.72
CA LEU A 11 17.08 2.25 21.44
C LEU A 11 18.17 3.30 21.70
N THR A 12 19.01 3.56 20.70
CA THR A 12 20.01 4.63 20.77
C THR A 12 19.35 5.99 21.04
N PRO A 13 20.08 6.97 21.63
CA PRO A 13 19.53 8.30 21.86
C PRO A 13 18.88 8.91 20.61
N PHE A 14 19.52 8.75 19.45
CA PHE A 14 19.01 9.20 18.15
C PHE A 14 17.61 8.65 17.82
N TYR A 15 17.45 7.32 17.85
CA TYR A 15 16.16 6.70 17.52
C TYR A 15 15.08 6.95 18.57
N ARG A 16 15.45 7.15 19.85
CA ARG A 16 14.48 7.57 20.87
C ARG A 16 13.95 8.98 20.62
N LYS A 17 14.81 9.91 20.17
CA LYS A 17 14.38 11.25 19.74
C LYS A 17 13.48 11.17 18.52
N ILE A 18 13.81 10.35 17.52
CA ILE A 18 12.93 10.12 16.36
C ILE A 18 11.54 9.69 16.82
N LEU A 19 11.42 8.65 17.64
CA LEU A 19 10.11 8.16 18.09
C LEU A 19 9.32 9.23 18.86
N LYS A 20 9.98 9.98 19.74
CA LYS A 20 9.34 11.02 20.54
C LYS A 20 8.84 12.18 19.66
N ARG A 21 9.68 12.69 18.76
CA ARG A 21 9.36 13.84 17.93
C ARG A 21 8.35 13.50 16.83
N ALA A 22 8.45 12.30 16.28
CA ALA A 22 7.45 11.78 15.34
C ALA A 22 6.06 11.66 16.01
N HIS A 23 5.99 11.26 17.28
CA HIS A 23 4.74 11.30 18.04
C HIS A 23 4.18 12.73 18.17
N GLU A 24 5.01 13.70 18.51
CA GLU A 24 4.59 15.12 18.65
C GLU A 24 4.07 15.69 17.32
N VAL A 25 4.70 15.37 16.19
CA VAL A 25 4.19 15.71 14.85
C VAL A 25 2.86 15.00 14.57
N GLY A 26 2.77 13.71 14.89
CA GLY A 26 1.54 12.92 14.70
C GLY A 26 0.34 13.46 15.48
N VAL A 27 0.55 13.98 16.69
CA VAL A 27 -0.51 14.66 17.47
C VAL A 27 -1.01 15.91 16.74
N ALA A 28 -0.10 16.73 16.21
CA ALA A 28 -0.46 17.91 15.42
C ALA A 28 -1.21 17.54 14.12
N MET A 29 -0.74 16.51 13.40
CA MET A 29 -1.41 15.97 12.21
C MET A 29 -2.81 15.45 12.54
N SER A 30 -3.00 14.80 13.68
CA SER A 30 -4.31 14.29 14.12
C SER A 30 -5.31 15.42 14.38
N SER A 31 -4.84 16.52 14.98
CA SER A 31 -5.65 17.72 15.16
C SER A 31 -6.10 18.28 13.81
N TRP A 32 -5.19 18.33 12.84
CA TRP A 32 -5.48 18.80 11.48
C TRP A 32 -6.45 17.88 10.73
N GLN A 33 -6.31 16.56 10.84
CA GLN A 33 -7.15 15.58 10.11
C GLN A 33 -8.65 15.76 10.39
N SER A 34 -9.01 16.24 11.58
CA SER A 34 -10.41 16.55 11.92
C SER A 34 -10.97 17.68 11.05
N SER A 35 -10.22 18.78 10.90
CA SER A 35 -10.56 19.90 10.01
C SER A 35 -10.57 19.45 8.54
N TRP A 36 -9.57 18.66 8.13
CA TRP A 36 -9.47 18.12 6.79
C TRP A 36 -10.71 17.29 6.42
N THR A 37 -11.11 16.37 7.29
CA THR A 37 -12.28 15.49 7.09
C THR A 37 -13.57 16.30 7.05
N ALA A 38 -13.72 17.27 7.95
CA ALA A 38 -14.90 18.14 7.98
C ALA A 38 -15.06 18.95 6.68
N GLN A 39 -13.96 19.51 6.16
CA GLN A 39 -14.01 20.36 4.98
C GLN A 39 -14.14 19.55 3.68
N ILE A 40 -13.37 18.48 3.50
CA ILE A 40 -13.33 17.74 2.23
C ILE A 40 -14.46 16.71 2.19
N ILE A 41 -14.46 15.75 3.11
CA ILE A 41 -15.38 14.60 3.09
C ILE A 41 -16.82 15.03 3.39
N TYR A 42 -17.01 15.79 4.48
CA TYR A 42 -18.34 16.21 4.90
C TYR A 42 -18.78 17.56 4.31
N GLY A 43 -17.88 18.30 3.69
CA GLY A 43 -18.15 19.58 3.04
C GLY A 43 -18.19 19.46 1.53
N VAL A 44 -17.03 19.57 0.90
CA VAL A 44 -16.86 19.63 -0.57
C VAL A 44 -17.53 18.45 -1.26
N ASN A 45 -17.29 17.21 -0.81
CA ASN A 45 -17.82 16.03 -1.50
C ASN A 45 -19.35 15.99 -1.44
N ARG A 46 -19.92 16.30 -0.27
CA ARG A 46 -21.39 16.39 -0.14
C ARG A 46 -21.99 17.53 -0.97
N GLU A 47 -21.30 18.66 -1.06
CA GLU A 47 -21.78 19.79 -1.85
C GLU A 47 -21.72 19.52 -3.35
N LEU A 48 -20.64 18.90 -3.84
CA LEU A 48 -20.55 18.45 -5.24
C LEU A 48 -21.65 17.44 -5.56
N TYR A 49 -21.83 16.42 -4.72
CA TYR A 49 -22.90 15.44 -4.88
C TYR A 49 -24.27 16.13 -4.97
N ARG A 50 -24.54 17.11 -4.09
CA ARG A 50 -25.80 17.86 -4.06
C ARG A 50 -25.99 18.74 -5.31
N LEU A 51 -24.96 19.47 -5.73
CA LEU A 51 -25.02 20.38 -6.88
C LEU A 51 -25.29 19.64 -8.19
N PHE A 52 -24.81 18.40 -8.31
CA PHE A 52 -24.96 17.58 -9.51
C PHE A 52 -26.01 16.47 -9.35
N GLY A 53 -26.75 16.43 -8.24
CA GLY A 53 -27.81 15.44 -8.02
C GLY A 53 -27.32 13.99 -8.02
N GLY A 54 -26.07 13.75 -7.62
CA GLY A 54 -25.41 12.45 -7.67
C GLY A 54 -24.86 12.05 -9.04
N ASP A 55 -24.89 12.93 -10.04
CA ASP A 55 -24.27 12.70 -11.35
C ASP A 55 -22.74 12.90 -11.26
N GLU A 56 -22.03 11.82 -10.95
CA GLU A 56 -20.58 11.84 -10.75
C GLU A 56 -19.81 12.17 -12.04
N GLU A 57 -20.29 11.71 -13.20
CA GLU A 57 -19.66 12.01 -14.50
C GLU A 57 -19.59 13.52 -14.74
N ARG A 58 -20.66 14.25 -14.40
CA ARG A 58 -20.66 15.73 -14.49
C ARG A 58 -19.75 16.40 -13.48
N VAL A 59 -19.58 15.82 -12.29
CA VAL A 59 -18.61 16.33 -11.31
C VAL A 59 -17.20 16.20 -11.89
N PHE A 60 -16.84 15.04 -12.44
CA PHE A 60 -15.54 14.85 -13.07
C PHE A 60 -15.35 15.74 -14.32
N GLU A 61 -16.37 15.92 -15.15
CA GLU A 61 -16.33 16.85 -16.29
C GLU A 61 -16.07 18.30 -15.83
N LEU A 62 -16.74 18.75 -14.77
CA LEU A 62 -16.49 20.06 -14.17
C LEU A 62 -15.02 20.20 -13.72
N LEU A 63 -14.51 19.22 -12.98
CA LEU A 63 -13.15 19.25 -12.44
C LEU A 63 -12.11 19.35 -13.56
N ASN A 64 -12.30 18.59 -14.64
CA ASN A 64 -11.42 18.62 -15.81
C ASN A 64 -11.55 19.94 -16.60
N THR A 65 -12.76 20.32 -17.00
CA THR A 65 -12.99 21.50 -17.87
C THR A 65 -12.59 22.82 -17.20
N LYS A 66 -12.64 22.89 -15.87
CA LYS A 66 -12.22 24.07 -15.10
C LYS A 66 -10.80 24.00 -14.56
N ASN A 67 -10.02 22.97 -14.90
CA ASN A 67 -8.65 22.75 -14.41
C ASN A 67 -8.57 22.80 -12.87
N LEU A 68 -9.45 22.04 -12.20
CA LEU A 68 -9.55 22.00 -10.74
C LEU A 68 -8.82 20.80 -10.12
N LEU A 69 -8.01 20.10 -10.89
CA LEU A 69 -7.13 19.01 -10.43
C LEU A 69 -5.70 19.52 -10.36
N ASP A 70 -4.91 18.97 -9.44
CA ASP A 70 -3.50 19.32 -9.33
C ASP A 70 -2.74 18.78 -10.56
N VAL A 71 -1.69 19.49 -10.96
CA VAL A 71 -0.87 19.13 -12.13
C VAL A 71 0.58 18.90 -11.75
N ASP A 72 1.23 18.02 -12.50
CA ASP A 72 2.66 17.77 -12.37
C ASP A 72 3.49 18.93 -12.97
N GLU A 73 4.82 18.81 -12.88
CA GLU A 73 5.76 19.81 -13.42
C GLU A 73 5.68 20.00 -14.95
N ASN A 74 5.10 19.04 -15.67
CA ASN A 74 4.91 19.07 -17.12
C ASN A 74 3.52 19.59 -17.52
N GLY A 75 2.66 19.88 -16.53
CA GLY A 75 1.28 20.32 -16.75
C GLY A 75 0.29 19.18 -17.00
N ASN A 76 0.69 17.92 -16.80
CA ASN A 76 -0.24 16.79 -16.86
C ASN A 76 -1.05 16.73 -15.57
N ILE A 77 -2.30 16.27 -15.66
CA ILE A 77 -3.15 16.04 -14.49
C ILE A 77 -2.50 14.97 -13.61
N GLY A 78 -2.30 15.31 -12.33
CA GLY A 78 -1.80 14.39 -11.33
C GLY A 78 -2.80 13.29 -11.01
N ASP A 79 -2.27 12.16 -10.54
CA ASP A 79 -3.10 11.06 -10.04
C ASP A 79 -3.69 11.33 -8.64
N ARG A 80 -3.15 12.33 -7.93
CA ARG A 80 -3.55 12.79 -6.59
C ARG A 80 -3.49 14.31 -6.48
N SER A 81 -4.09 14.85 -5.43
CA SER A 81 -4.08 16.28 -5.11
C SER A 81 -3.55 16.56 -3.70
N TYR A 82 -2.82 17.64 -3.51
CA TYR A 82 -2.37 18.14 -2.20
C TYR A 82 -2.99 19.51 -1.87
N SER A 83 -4.20 19.71 -2.40
CA SER A 83 -4.95 20.96 -2.38
C SER A 83 -6.42 20.67 -2.07
N VAL A 84 -7.19 21.71 -1.74
CA VAL A 84 -8.63 21.64 -1.48
C VAL A 84 -9.39 22.40 -2.55
N LEU A 85 -10.54 21.87 -2.97
CA LEU A 85 -11.51 22.64 -3.74
C LEU A 85 -12.30 23.54 -2.80
N ARG A 86 -12.28 24.84 -3.05
CA ARG A 86 -13.13 25.80 -2.39
C ARG A 86 -14.27 26.19 -3.32
N ILE A 87 -15.50 26.07 -2.81
CA ILE A 87 -16.72 26.53 -3.47
C ILE A 87 -17.17 27.80 -2.77
N LYS A 88 -17.11 28.95 -3.45
CA LYS A 88 -17.51 30.25 -2.89
C LYS A 88 -18.33 31.02 -3.90
N ASP A 89 -19.56 31.40 -3.52
CA ASP A 89 -20.48 32.18 -4.36
C ASP A 89 -20.70 31.56 -5.76
N GLY A 90 -20.77 30.22 -5.84
CA GLY A 90 -20.92 29.47 -7.08
C GLY A 90 -19.65 29.38 -7.95
N LYS A 91 -18.53 29.95 -7.49
CA LYS A 91 -17.21 29.81 -8.11
C LYS A 91 -16.43 28.69 -7.45
N PHE A 92 -15.64 28.01 -8.27
CA PHE A 92 -14.79 26.90 -7.89
C PHE A 92 -13.34 27.35 -8.02
N GLU A 93 -12.56 27.21 -6.96
CA GLU A 93 -11.12 27.47 -6.96
C GLU A 93 -10.38 26.36 -6.22
N THR A 94 -9.15 26.07 -6.62
CA THR A 94 -8.26 25.16 -5.89
C THR A 94 -7.25 25.95 -5.09
N ILE A 95 -7.06 25.57 -3.84
CA ILE A 95 -6.13 26.22 -2.91
C ILE A 95 -5.25 25.16 -2.25
N SER A 96 -4.00 25.48 -1.94
CA SER A 96 -3.15 24.52 -1.22
C SER A 96 -3.67 24.24 0.19
N TYR A 97 -3.21 23.14 0.79
CA TYR A 97 -3.45 22.83 2.19
C TYR A 97 -3.03 23.96 3.14
N PHE A 98 -1.93 24.66 2.85
CA PHE A 98 -1.52 25.83 3.63
C PHE A 98 -2.58 26.93 3.64
N GLU A 99 -3.17 27.24 2.49
CA GLU A 99 -4.17 28.32 2.40
C GLU A 99 -5.55 27.88 2.92
N ALA A 100 -5.83 26.58 2.94
CA ALA A 100 -7.06 26.01 3.50
C ALA A 100 -7.03 25.86 5.03
N PHE A 101 -5.89 25.44 5.59
CA PHE A 101 -5.74 25.02 6.99
C PHE A 101 -4.52 25.68 7.63
N ARG A 102 -4.43 27.00 7.50
CA ARG A 102 -3.21 27.75 7.80
C ARG A 102 -2.68 27.52 9.21
N ASP A 103 -3.56 27.56 10.20
CA ASP A 103 -3.16 27.44 11.60
C ASP A 103 -2.70 26.03 11.92
N GLU A 104 -3.40 25.02 11.39
CA GLU A 104 -3.04 23.61 11.55
C GLU A 104 -1.71 23.27 10.88
N VAL A 105 -1.50 23.74 9.63
CA VAL A 105 -0.23 23.55 8.92
C VAL A 105 0.92 24.22 9.67
N ILE A 106 0.74 25.44 10.17
CA ILE A 106 1.75 26.13 10.97
C ILE A 106 2.10 25.33 12.22
N GLU A 107 1.12 24.73 12.89
CA GLU A 107 1.36 23.94 14.10
C GLU A 107 2.17 22.67 13.81
N VAL A 108 1.83 21.96 12.73
CA VAL A 108 2.63 20.81 12.25
C VAL A 108 4.05 21.24 11.92
N CYS A 109 4.24 22.36 11.21
CA CYS A 109 5.57 22.86 10.86
C CYS A 109 6.41 23.24 12.09
N LYS A 110 5.80 23.78 13.17
CA LYS A 110 6.51 24.02 14.44
C LYS A 110 7.01 22.72 15.06
N SER A 111 6.18 21.68 15.08
CA SER A 111 6.60 20.36 15.59
C SER A 111 7.72 19.76 14.73
N LEU A 112 7.67 19.93 13.40
CA LEU A 112 8.76 19.53 12.50
C LEU A 112 10.05 20.33 12.76
N ASP A 113 9.97 21.63 13.02
CA ASP A 113 11.13 22.45 13.35
C ASP A 113 11.80 21.96 14.65
N LEU A 114 11.01 21.63 15.69
CA LEU A 114 11.52 21.05 16.93
C LEU A 114 12.13 19.66 16.72
N PHE A 115 11.57 18.88 15.79
CA PHE A 115 12.12 17.59 15.38
C PHE A 115 13.50 17.79 14.74
N ILE A 116 13.58 18.58 13.67
CA ILE A 116 14.82 18.87 12.94
C ILE A 116 15.89 19.40 13.90
N LEU A 117 15.57 20.39 14.74
CA LEU A 117 16.50 20.95 15.71
C LEU A 117 17.04 19.91 16.69
N SER A 118 16.25 18.92 17.06
CA SER A 118 16.70 17.86 17.98
C SER A 118 17.67 16.85 17.36
N LEU A 119 17.76 16.82 16.03
CA LEU A 119 18.65 15.93 15.27
C LEU A 119 19.94 16.62 14.78
N LYS A 120 19.98 17.96 14.65
CA LYS A 120 21.12 18.69 14.04
C LYS A 120 22.50 18.41 14.63
N ASP A 121 22.56 18.15 15.93
CA ASP A 121 23.82 17.86 16.65
C ASP A 121 23.86 16.41 17.16
N ASP A 122 22.94 15.57 16.70
CA ASP A 122 22.84 14.17 17.09
C ASP A 122 23.41 13.27 15.99
N ILE A 123 24.01 12.16 16.37
CA ILE A 123 24.68 11.24 15.45
C ILE A 123 23.92 9.93 15.44
N ASP A 124 23.57 9.44 14.24
CA ASP A 124 23.13 8.06 14.09
C ASP A 124 24.35 7.14 14.04
N GLU A 125 24.75 6.66 15.22
CA GLU A 125 25.92 5.77 15.37
C GLU A 125 25.74 4.40 14.67
N ILE A 126 24.51 4.04 14.27
CA ILE A 126 24.21 2.71 13.72
C ILE A 126 24.13 2.74 12.20
N PHE A 127 23.41 3.72 11.63
CA PHE A 127 23.17 3.78 10.18
C PHE A 127 23.71 5.05 9.53
N SER A 128 24.18 6.03 10.30
CA SER A 128 24.70 7.31 9.81
C SER A 128 23.73 8.04 8.86
N LEU A 129 22.44 8.01 9.21
CA LEU A 129 21.34 8.60 8.42
C LEU A 129 20.85 9.95 8.95
N GLU A 130 21.61 10.62 9.83
CA GLU A 130 21.20 11.88 10.45
C GLU A 130 20.84 12.97 9.42
N ASN A 131 21.59 13.06 8.32
CA ASN A 131 21.36 14.05 7.27
C ASN A 131 20.13 13.71 6.42
N GLU A 132 19.92 12.43 6.12
CA GLU A 132 18.78 11.92 5.37
C GLU A 132 17.47 12.15 6.13
N TRP A 133 17.48 11.95 7.46
CA TRP A 133 16.34 12.27 8.32
C TRP A 133 16.04 13.78 8.32
N ILE A 134 17.07 14.63 8.45
CA ILE A 134 16.89 16.08 8.45
C ILE A 134 16.36 16.56 7.10
N ASP A 135 16.95 16.12 5.98
CA ASP A 135 16.51 16.47 4.64
C ASP A 135 15.05 16.06 4.40
N TYR A 136 14.66 14.83 4.76
CA TYR A 136 13.28 14.37 4.67
C TYR A 136 12.29 15.27 5.43
N LEU A 137 12.58 15.60 6.69
CA LEU A 137 11.73 16.48 7.50
C LEU A 137 11.66 17.91 6.95
N GLU A 138 12.78 18.42 6.42
CA GLU A 138 12.83 19.72 5.75
C GLU A 138 12.00 19.73 4.46
N LYS A 139 12.03 18.67 3.66
CA LYS A 139 11.18 18.53 2.47
C LYS A 139 9.70 18.49 2.83
N ILE A 140 9.30 17.77 3.88
CA ILE A 140 7.90 17.78 4.35
C ILE A 140 7.47 19.21 4.67
N LYS A 141 8.31 19.95 5.42
CA LYS A 141 8.00 21.34 5.78
C LYS A 141 7.86 22.23 4.54
N VAL A 142 8.76 22.10 3.56
CA VAL A 142 8.68 22.85 2.30
C VAL A 142 7.39 22.53 1.54
N ALA A 143 7.01 21.25 1.45
CA ALA A 143 5.79 20.83 0.77
C ALA A 143 4.53 21.35 1.47
N LEU A 144 4.48 21.28 2.81
CA LEU A 144 3.38 21.79 3.61
C LEU A 144 3.20 23.31 3.50
N LEU A 145 4.30 24.06 3.41
CA LEU A 145 4.27 25.53 3.30
C LEU A 145 4.07 26.04 1.86
N GLU A 146 4.03 25.16 0.85
CA GLU A 146 3.82 25.55 -0.54
C GLU A 146 2.40 26.08 -0.75
N LYS A 147 2.31 27.24 -1.40
CA LYS A 147 1.06 27.95 -1.66
C LYS A 147 0.58 27.76 -3.08
N ARG A 148 1.52 27.48 -3.99
CA ARG A 148 1.26 27.37 -5.40
C ARG A 148 0.83 25.95 -5.74
N VAL A 149 -0.42 25.83 -6.19
CA VAL A 149 -1.02 24.53 -6.52
C VAL A 149 -0.23 23.81 -7.63
N ASP A 150 0.29 24.54 -8.62
CA ASP A 150 1.13 24.02 -9.72
C ASP A 150 2.51 23.48 -9.28
N LYS A 151 2.86 23.60 -7.99
CA LYS A 151 4.09 23.06 -7.43
C LYS A 151 3.89 21.94 -6.42
N LEU A 152 2.68 21.73 -5.93
CA LEU A 152 2.46 20.81 -4.83
C LEU A 152 2.91 19.38 -5.14
N ILE A 153 2.55 18.83 -6.30
CA ILE A 153 2.97 17.49 -6.73
C ILE A 153 4.49 17.39 -6.76
N SER A 154 5.18 18.36 -7.37
CA SER A 154 6.66 18.36 -7.41
C SER A 154 7.30 18.45 -6.02
N ARG A 155 6.68 19.18 -5.07
CA ARG A 155 7.20 19.29 -3.69
C ARG A 155 7.04 17.99 -2.91
N TRP A 156 5.91 17.30 -3.07
CA TRP A 156 5.70 16.00 -2.43
C TRP A 156 6.53 14.90 -3.08
N ALA A 157 6.81 14.97 -4.38
CA ALA A 157 7.78 14.10 -5.02
C ALA A 157 9.20 14.27 -4.41
N ASP A 158 9.60 15.49 -4.02
CA ASP A 158 10.85 15.71 -3.29
C ASP A 158 10.85 15.08 -1.89
N VAL A 159 9.68 15.05 -1.22
CA VAL A 159 9.50 14.34 0.07
C VAL A 159 9.73 12.85 -0.13
N ASP A 160 9.07 12.26 -1.13
CA ASP A 160 9.19 10.83 -1.44
C ASP A 160 10.64 10.45 -1.75
N ARG A 161 11.36 11.23 -2.58
CA ARG A 161 12.78 11.01 -2.86
C ARG A 161 13.65 11.05 -1.60
N ALA A 162 13.42 12.03 -0.72
CA ALA A 162 14.17 12.15 0.53
C ALA A 162 13.88 10.97 1.47
N TRP A 163 12.61 10.59 1.57
CA TRP A 163 12.18 9.45 2.35
C TRP A 163 12.79 8.13 1.85
N MET A 164 12.87 7.92 0.54
CA MET A 164 13.46 6.71 -0.05
C MET A 164 14.92 6.48 0.34
N ARG A 165 15.67 7.54 0.67
CA ARG A 165 17.05 7.45 1.18
C ARG A 165 17.15 6.96 2.63
N ILE A 166 16.07 7.07 3.41
CA ILE A 166 16.04 6.55 4.79
C ILE A 166 15.84 5.05 4.75
N THR A 167 16.90 4.29 5.02
CA THR A 167 16.88 2.82 4.93
C THR A 167 16.83 2.09 6.28
N SER A 168 16.86 2.82 7.41
CA SER A 168 16.89 2.21 8.74
C SER A 168 15.63 1.40 9.08
N PRO A 169 15.70 0.48 10.07
CA PRO A 169 14.56 -0.35 10.48
C PRO A 169 13.34 0.42 11.03
N ILE A 170 13.52 1.67 11.43
CA ILE A 170 12.45 2.58 11.85
C ILE A 170 12.11 3.48 10.67
N GLN A 171 10.84 3.54 10.32
CA GLN A 171 10.34 4.33 9.21
C GLN A 171 9.19 5.21 9.70
N ILE A 172 9.03 6.39 9.11
CA ILE A 172 7.87 7.26 9.35
C ILE A 172 7.08 7.29 8.04
N GLY A 173 5.80 6.90 8.09
CA GLY A 173 4.85 7.15 7.01
C GLY A 173 4.41 8.61 7.01
N HIS A 174 4.24 9.18 5.83
CA HIS A 174 3.73 10.53 5.59
C HIS A 174 2.52 10.47 4.66
N PRO A 175 1.79 11.58 4.41
CA PRO A 175 0.64 11.61 3.50
C PRO A 175 0.94 10.97 2.12
N LEU A 176 0.44 9.76 1.88
CA LEU A 176 0.71 8.94 0.68
C LEU A 176 -0.59 8.52 -0.04
N GLU A 177 -1.66 8.25 0.71
CA GLU A 177 -2.93 7.74 0.20
C GLU A 177 -4.01 8.83 0.03
N TYR A 178 -4.94 8.57 -0.88
CA TYR A 178 -5.95 9.56 -1.31
C TYR A 178 -7.34 8.96 -1.55
N TYR A 179 -7.61 7.77 -0.99
CA TYR A 179 -8.85 7.03 -1.23
C TYR A 179 -10.07 7.68 -0.59
N GLU A 180 -9.88 8.49 0.45
CA GLU A 180 -10.95 9.10 1.22
C GLU A 180 -11.69 10.17 0.41
N ASP A 181 -10.98 10.93 -0.44
CA ASP A 181 -11.60 11.94 -1.29
C ASP A 181 -12.05 11.36 -2.63
N HIS A 182 -13.36 11.09 -2.71
CA HIS A 182 -14.04 10.52 -3.87
C HIS A 182 -13.80 11.26 -5.20
N TYR A 183 -13.66 12.59 -5.18
CA TYR A 183 -13.67 13.38 -6.41
C TYR A 183 -12.30 13.87 -6.85
N ARG A 184 -11.53 14.52 -5.96
CA ARG A 184 -10.24 15.13 -6.34
C ARG A 184 -9.04 14.32 -5.94
N LYS A 185 -9.23 13.23 -5.20
CA LYS A 185 -8.15 12.41 -4.67
C LYS A 185 -7.17 13.26 -3.86
N SER A 186 -7.71 14.16 -3.04
CA SER A 186 -6.95 14.90 -2.06
C SER A 186 -6.30 13.92 -1.07
N VAL A 187 -4.98 13.99 -0.92
CA VAL A 187 -4.19 13.08 -0.06
C VAL A 187 -4.53 13.35 1.40
N ALA A 188 -4.91 12.30 2.14
CA ALA A 188 -5.29 12.38 3.55
C ALA A 188 -4.06 12.50 4.44
N LEU A 189 -4.24 12.99 5.68
CA LEU A 189 -3.13 13.20 6.61
C LEU A 189 -2.82 11.91 7.36
N GLU A 190 -2.21 10.95 6.67
CA GLU A 190 -1.61 9.79 7.33
C GLU A 190 -0.27 10.19 7.96
N TRP A 191 -0.01 9.66 9.15
CA TRP A 191 1.28 9.76 9.80
C TRP A 191 1.42 8.58 10.75
N ASP A 192 2.48 7.80 10.59
CA ASP A 192 2.69 6.63 11.42
C ASP A 192 4.18 6.32 11.57
N ILE A 193 4.50 5.54 12.59
CA ILE A 193 5.84 5.04 12.83
C ILE A 193 5.80 3.53 12.64
N ARG A 194 6.73 3.00 11.85
CA ARG A 194 6.83 1.58 11.51
C ARG A 194 8.15 1.06 12.04
N VAL A 195 8.12 -0.14 12.61
CA VAL A 195 9.32 -0.81 13.12
C VAL A 195 9.43 -2.17 12.47
N ALA A 196 10.54 -2.42 11.79
CA ALA A 196 10.84 -3.72 11.22
C ALA A 196 11.13 -4.76 12.31
N ASN A 197 10.69 -5.99 12.09
CA ASN A 197 11.03 -7.13 12.92
C ASN A 197 12.48 -7.57 12.62
N PRO A 198 13.42 -7.51 13.58
CA PRO A 198 14.81 -7.91 13.37
C PRO A 198 14.97 -9.41 13.09
N ASP A 199 14.02 -10.25 13.50
CA ASP A 199 14.08 -11.70 13.29
C ASP A 199 13.63 -12.11 11.87
N PHE A 200 13.06 -11.18 11.10
CA PHE A 200 12.63 -11.46 9.74
C PHE A 200 13.81 -11.43 8.76
N LYS A 201 14.05 -12.54 8.05
CA LYS A 201 15.12 -12.66 7.05
C LYS A 201 14.72 -12.04 5.72
N LYS A 202 14.86 -10.71 5.61
CA LYS A 202 14.45 -9.89 4.46
C LYS A 202 15.00 -10.38 3.11
N ASP A 203 16.26 -10.82 3.07
CA ASP A 203 16.97 -11.03 1.80
C ASP A 203 16.50 -12.28 1.04
N MET A 204 15.95 -13.28 1.74
CA MET A 204 15.60 -14.56 1.11
C MET A 204 14.42 -14.47 0.13
N VAL A 205 13.44 -13.61 0.39
CA VAL A 205 12.23 -13.52 -0.46
C VAL A 205 12.55 -12.88 -1.79
N LYS A 206 13.22 -11.72 -1.75
CA LYS A 206 13.66 -10.98 -2.94
C LYS A 206 14.55 -11.82 -3.84
N GLU A 207 15.51 -12.55 -3.26
CA GLU A 207 16.42 -13.44 -3.99
C GLU A 207 15.66 -14.58 -4.68
N LYS A 208 14.70 -15.21 -3.98
CA LYS A 208 13.85 -16.27 -4.57
C LYS A 208 13.00 -15.74 -5.72
N VAL A 209 12.37 -14.57 -5.55
CA VAL A 209 11.58 -13.92 -6.61
C VAL A 209 12.46 -13.59 -7.81
N GLU A 210 13.63 -12.99 -7.60
CA GLU A 210 14.57 -12.66 -8.68
C GLU A 210 15.01 -13.93 -9.43
N LEU A 211 15.29 -15.01 -8.71
CA LEU A 211 15.70 -16.28 -9.31
C LEU A 211 14.54 -16.93 -10.09
N ALA A 212 13.32 -16.90 -9.55
CA ALA A 212 12.11 -17.39 -10.22
C ALA A 212 11.87 -16.63 -11.52
N PHE A 213 11.93 -15.29 -11.47
CA PHE A 213 11.78 -14.43 -12.63
C PHE A 213 12.80 -14.76 -13.73
N LYS A 214 14.08 -14.87 -13.39
CA LYS A 214 15.15 -15.23 -14.34
C LYS A 214 14.93 -16.60 -14.97
N ARG A 215 14.53 -17.58 -14.16
CA ARG A 215 14.24 -18.94 -14.62
C ARG A 215 13.05 -18.95 -15.57
N LEU A 216 11.95 -18.27 -15.22
CA LEU A 216 10.75 -18.18 -16.05
C LEU A 216 11.05 -17.58 -17.43
N TYR A 217 11.79 -16.47 -17.47
CA TYR A 217 12.18 -15.84 -18.74
C TYR A 217 13.00 -16.77 -19.63
N LYS A 218 13.92 -17.54 -19.03
CA LYS A 218 14.71 -18.54 -19.73
C LYS A 218 13.85 -19.70 -20.23
N ASP A 219 12.96 -20.22 -19.39
CA ASP A 219 12.18 -21.42 -19.68
C ASP A 219 11.09 -21.17 -20.74
N ILE A 220 10.46 -19.97 -20.75
CA ILE A 220 9.47 -19.58 -21.78
C ILE A 220 10.14 -19.06 -23.06
N ASN A 221 11.46 -18.80 -23.04
CA ASN A 221 12.23 -18.29 -24.18
C ASN A 221 11.65 -16.98 -24.77
N ILE A 222 11.33 -16.03 -23.88
CA ILE A 222 10.80 -14.70 -24.26
C ILE A 222 11.97 -13.75 -24.59
N ASP A 223 12.00 -13.24 -25.81
CA ASP A 223 12.97 -12.22 -26.25
C ASP A 223 12.43 -10.79 -26.03
N GLN A 224 12.22 -10.43 -24.76
CA GLN A 224 11.77 -9.09 -24.34
C GLN A 224 12.76 -8.48 -23.36
N LYS A 225 13.92 -8.07 -23.89
CA LYS A 225 15.06 -7.59 -23.11
C LYS A 225 14.73 -6.40 -22.23
N ASN A 226 13.92 -5.45 -22.71
CA ASN A 226 13.56 -4.25 -21.94
C ASN A 226 12.77 -4.62 -20.68
N ILE A 227 11.72 -5.44 -20.80
CA ILE A 227 10.92 -5.90 -19.65
C ILE A 227 11.78 -6.66 -18.65
N TYR A 228 12.67 -7.52 -19.14
CA TYR A 228 13.60 -8.27 -18.30
C TYR A 228 14.53 -7.36 -17.50
N GLU A 229 15.22 -6.43 -18.17
CA GLU A 229 16.14 -5.49 -17.54
C GLU A 229 15.42 -4.53 -16.58
N ASN A 230 14.26 -4.02 -16.97
CA ASN A 230 13.44 -3.13 -16.16
C ASN A 230 12.93 -3.82 -14.88
N SER A 231 12.39 -5.04 -14.99
CA SER A 231 11.94 -5.81 -13.83
C SER A 231 13.09 -6.06 -12.85
N LEU A 232 14.26 -6.50 -13.33
CA LEU A 232 15.43 -6.75 -12.47
C LEU A 232 15.96 -5.46 -11.83
N LYS A 233 15.98 -4.35 -12.56
CA LYS A 233 16.40 -3.05 -12.04
C LYS A 233 15.44 -2.55 -10.95
N ASN A 234 14.14 -2.68 -11.15
CA ASN A 234 13.12 -2.27 -10.20
C ASN A 234 13.16 -3.16 -8.94
N LEU A 235 13.24 -4.49 -9.09
CA LEU A 235 13.41 -5.42 -7.97
C LEU A 235 14.59 -5.03 -7.08
N LYS A 236 15.74 -4.66 -7.67
CA LYS A 236 16.94 -4.27 -6.91
C LYS A 236 16.72 -3.05 -6.02
N ARG A 237 15.89 -2.10 -6.45
CA ARG A 237 15.58 -0.87 -5.71
C ARG A 237 14.51 -1.05 -4.64
N VAL A 238 13.82 -2.17 -4.64
CA VAL A 238 12.79 -2.46 -3.64
C VAL A 238 13.41 -2.68 -2.26
N GLN A 239 12.84 -1.99 -1.27
CA GLN A 239 13.20 -2.11 0.13
C GLN A 239 12.05 -2.80 0.88
N LEU A 240 12.32 -3.90 1.58
CA LEU A 240 11.30 -4.66 2.31
C LEU A 240 11.38 -4.41 3.82
N TYR A 241 10.24 -4.10 4.42
CA TYR A 241 10.07 -3.86 5.85
C TYR A 241 8.93 -4.71 6.40
N VAL A 242 9.26 -5.95 6.79
CA VAL A 242 8.33 -6.79 7.54
C VAL A 242 8.40 -6.41 9.02
N GLY A 243 7.27 -6.08 9.63
CA GLY A 243 7.26 -5.53 10.97
C GLY A 243 5.86 -5.20 11.47
N ARG A 244 5.73 -4.05 12.15
CA ARG A 244 4.44 -3.56 12.64
C ARG A 244 4.38 -2.03 12.68
N PRO A 245 3.18 -1.44 12.59
CA PRO A 245 2.96 -0.08 13.06
C PRO A 245 3.25 -0.02 14.56
N PHE A 246 4.06 0.94 14.95
CA PHE A 246 4.41 1.23 16.34
C PHE A 246 3.43 2.26 16.94
N SER A 247 3.11 3.29 16.17
CA SER A 247 2.08 4.30 16.51
C SER A 247 1.57 4.94 15.23
N TRP A 248 0.31 5.32 15.19
CA TRP A 248 -0.35 5.88 14.01
C TRP A 248 -1.28 7.02 14.42
N TYR A 249 -1.52 7.93 13.48
CA TYR A 249 -2.15 9.24 13.69
C TYR A 249 -2.97 9.66 12.48
N GLY A 250 -3.82 10.67 12.65
CA GLY A 250 -4.59 11.25 11.55
C GLY A 250 -5.49 10.24 10.87
N ALA A 251 -5.36 10.08 9.55
CA ALA A 251 -6.22 9.21 8.74
C ALA A 251 -6.18 7.73 9.17
N GLU A 252 -5.05 7.26 9.69
CA GLU A 252 -4.82 5.89 10.15
C GLU A 252 -5.69 5.49 11.37
N PHE A 253 -6.35 6.44 12.03
CA PHE A 253 -7.36 6.10 13.04
C PHE A 253 -8.61 5.42 12.44
N ASN A 254 -8.82 5.56 11.13
CA ASN A 254 -9.96 4.95 10.44
C ASN A 254 -9.68 3.53 9.95
N GLY A 255 -8.46 3.04 10.09
CA GLY A 255 -8.05 1.70 9.66
C GLY A 255 -6.56 1.64 9.38
N LEU A 256 -5.99 0.44 9.49
CA LEU A 256 -4.61 0.15 9.14
C LEU A 256 -4.60 -0.90 8.02
N PHE A 257 -3.64 -0.81 7.12
CA PHE A 257 -3.45 -1.76 6.01
C PHE A 257 -2.71 -3.04 6.46
N SER A 258 -2.81 -4.12 5.68
CA SER A 258 -2.04 -5.36 5.90
C SER A 258 -0.61 -5.28 5.38
N ALA A 259 -0.47 -4.65 4.23
CA ALA A 259 0.77 -4.29 3.60
C ALA A 259 0.54 -2.99 2.81
N GLN A 260 1.62 -2.26 2.50
CA GLN A 260 1.58 -1.06 1.68
C GLN A 260 2.84 -0.98 0.84
N VAL A 261 2.69 -0.57 -0.42
CA VAL A 261 3.79 -0.39 -1.37
C VAL A 261 3.80 1.05 -1.85
N VAL A 262 4.85 1.78 -1.47
CA VAL A 262 4.91 3.25 -1.59
C VAL A 262 6.34 3.70 -1.91
N PRO A 263 6.59 4.89 -2.47
CA PRO A 263 5.60 5.94 -2.75
C PRO A 263 4.65 5.56 -3.89
N ASN A 264 3.47 6.15 -3.87
CA ASN A 264 2.51 6.00 -4.96
C ASN A 264 2.95 6.80 -6.21
N ASP A 265 3.89 7.76 -6.09
CA ASP A 265 4.36 8.59 -7.21
C ASP A 265 5.17 7.73 -8.19
N GLU A 266 4.64 7.54 -9.41
CA GLU A 266 5.25 6.66 -10.41
C GLU A 266 6.58 7.21 -10.97
N LYS A 267 6.75 8.54 -11.00
CA LYS A 267 8.03 9.14 -11.39
C LYS A 267 9.09 8.84 -10.33
N VAL A 268 8.78 9.06 -9.06
CA VAL A 268 9.71 8.74 -7.96
C VAL A 268 9.95 7.24 -7.86
N SER A 269 8.92 6.42 -8.05
CA SER A 269 9.04 4.96 -8.06
C SER A 269 9.98 4.46 -9.18
N LYS A 270 9.93 5.08 -10.35
CA LYS A 270 10.87 4.81 -11.46
C LYS A 270 12.30 5.26 -11.15
N GLU A 271 12.48 6.32 -10.37
CA GLU A 271 13.80 6.85 -9.99
C GLU A 271 14.45 6.03 -8.86
N GLU A 272 13.71 5.84 -7.76
CA GLU A 272 14.20 5.39 -6.46
C GLU A 272 13.74 3.96 -6.07
N GLY A 273 12.75 3.40 -6.78
CA GLY A 273 12.07 2.14 -6.41
C GLY A 273 10.92 2.35 -5.42
N LYS A 274 10.50 1.26 -4.77
CA LYS A 274 9.40 1.28 -3.78
C LYS A 274 9.84 0.64 -2.46
N LYS A 275 9.23 1.08 -1.36
CA LYS A 275 9.24 0.43 -0.04
C LYS A 275 8.00 -0.44 0.10
N ILE A 276 8.19 -1.70 0.47
CA ILE A 276 7.13 -2.63 0.83
C ILE A 276 7.11 -2.73 2.35
N PHE A 277 6.00 -2.36 2.97
CA PHE A 277 5.73 -2.60 4.38
C PHE A 277 4.75 -3.74 4.52
N ALA A 278 5.06 -4.75 5.35
CA ALA A 278 4.19 -5.89 5.55
C ALA A 278 4.05 -6.22 7.04
N TYR A 279 2.82 -6.38 7.52
CA TYR A 279 2.53 -6.48 8.95
C TYR A 279 2.04 -7.87 9.37
N ALA A 280 2.83 -8.89 9.03
CA ALA A 280 2.50 -10.30 9.19
C ALA A 280 1.96 -10.64 10.60
N ASP A 281 2.66 -10.24 11.67
CA ASP A 281 2.24 -10.50 13.05
C ASP A 281 0.87 -9.89 13.38
N MET A 282 0.65 -8.65 12.97
CA MET A 282 -0.60 -7.94 13.25
C MET A 282 -1.77 -8.63 12.54
N ILE A 283 -1.57 -8.99 11.27
CA ILE A 283 -2.57 -9.67 10.47
C ILE A 283 -2.84 -11.08 11.01
N PHE A 284 -1.81 -11.82 11.41
CA PHE A 284 -1.95 -13.11 12.09
C PHE A 284 -2.84 -12.98 13.34
N GLN A 285 -2.54 -12.03 14.23
CA GLN A 285 -3.31 -11.85 15.47
C GLN A 285 -4.74 -11.40 15.18
N SER A 286 -4.94 -10.48 14.24
CA SER A 286 -6.26 -9.99 13.83
C SER A 286 -7.13 -11.12 13.26
N GLN A 287 -6.61 -11.89 12.31
CA GLN A 287 -7.32 -13.02 11.72
C GLN A 287 -7.61 -14.14 12.74
N LYS A 288 -6.64 -14.42 13.63
CA LYS A 288 -6.80 -15.41 14.70
C LYS A 288 -7.90 -15.00 15.68
N ALA A 289 -7.94 -13.73 16.07
CA ALA A 289 -8.94 -13.18 16.99
C ALA A 289 -10.35 -13.12 16.36
N LYS A 290 -10.44 -12.90 15.05
CA LYS A 290 -11.72 -12.82 14.34
C LYS A 290 -12.42 -14.19 14.31
N PRO A 291 -13.66 -14.30 14.86
CA PRO A 291 -14.43 -15.54 14.77
C PRO A 291 -14.91 -15.77 13.34
N PRO A 292 -15.13 -17.03 12.91
CA PRO A 292 -15.65 -17.29 11.57
C PRO A 292 -17.07 -16.75 11.41
N MET A 293 -17.25 -15.93 10.38
CA MET A 293 -18.52 -15.32 10.04
C MET A 293 -19.54 -16.39 9.63
N LYS A 294 -20.83 -16.10 9.82
CA LYS A 294 -21.93 -16.99 9.40
C LYS A 294 -21.84 -17.32 7.91
N ILE A 295 -21.65 -16.30 7.06
CA ILE A 295 -21.53 -16.46 5.61
C ILE A 295 -20.39 -17.38 5.21
N THR A 296 -19.22 -17.30 5.86
CA THR A 296 -18.08 -18.20 5.60
C THR A 296 -18.46 -19.67 5.86
N LYS A 297 -19.24 -19.94 6.91
CA LYS A 297 -19.72 -21.30 7.23
C LYS A 297 -20.81 -21.78 6.26
N GLU A 298 -21.61 -20.88 5.71
CA GLU A 298 -22.64 -21.21 4.71
C GLU A 298 -22.00 -21.52 3.35
N VAL A 299 -20.98 -20.75 2.95
CA VAL A 299 -20.26 -20.95 1.70
C VAL A 299 -19.39 -22.21 1.73
N PHE A 300 -18.52 -22.37 2.74
CA PHE A 300 -17.53 -23.46 2.76
C PHE A 300 -17.98 -24.69 3.56
N GLY A 301 -19.00 -24.57 4.41
CA GLY A 301 -19.37 -25.60 5.36
C GLY A 301 -18.48 -25.63 6.61
N LYS A 302 -19.04 -26.08 7.74
CA LYS A 302 -18.40 -26.02 9.07
C LYS A 302 -17.08 -26.79 9.16
N MET A 303 -16.95 -27.92 8.45
CA MET A 303 -15.75 -28.78 8.51
C MET A 303 -14.56 -28.13 7.81
N VAL A 304 -14.77 -27.59 6.60
CA VAL A 304 -13.73 -26.88 5.84
C VAL A 304 -13.29 -25.62 6.58
N VAL A 305 -14.24 -24.82 7.10
CA VAL A 305 -13.90 -23.64 7.91
C VAL A 305 -13.10 -24.00 9.17
N LYS A 306 -13.38 -25.15 9.80
CA LYS A 306 -12.57 -25.62 10.93
C LYS A 306 -11.14 -25.94 10.50
N LYS A 307 -10.97 -26.62 9.35
CA LYS A 307 -9.66 -26.96 8.78
C LYS A 307 -8.82 -25.71 8.48
N PHE A 308 -9.39 -24.73 7.76
CA PHE A 308 -8.72 -23.46 7.44
C PHE A 308 -8.20 -22.72 8.69
N ARG A 309 -8.81 -22.91 9.86
CA ARG A 309 -8.37 -22.29 11.11
C ARG A 309 -7.26 -23.02 11.84
N GLU A 310 -6.96 -24.26 11.50
CA GLU A 310 -5.90 -25.02 12.17
C GLU A 310 -4.53 -24.35 11.97
N ILE A 311 -4.33 -23.65 10.85
CA ILE A 311 -3.11 -22.86 10.57
C ILE A 311 -2.78 -21.83 11.67
N PHE A 312 -3.79 -21.30 12.41
CA PHE A 312 -3.54 -20.34 13.50
C PHE A 312 -2.89 -20.98 14.75
N LYS A 313 -2.81 -22.31 14.79
CA LYS A 313 -2.03 -23.07 15.79
C LYS A 313 -0.59 -23.30 15.33
N MET A 314 -0.26 -22.97 14.08
CA MET A 314 1.02 -23.21 13.42
C MET A 314 1.59 -21.88 12.88
N PRO A 315 2.05 -20.96 13.76
CA PRO A 315 2.47 -19.62 13.33
C PRO A 315 3.55 -19.63 12.25
N SER A 316 4.51 -20.57 12.29
CA SER A 316 5.57 -20.68 11.27
C SER A 316 5.00 -20.96 9.88
N ILE A 317 4.03 -21.86 9.77
CA ILE A 317 3.34 -22.18 8.51
C ILE A 317 2.55 -20.97 8.03
N TRP A 318 1.81 -20.32 8.93
CA TRP A 318 1.04 -19.12 8.56
C TRP A 318 1.95 -18.00 8.00
N HIS A 319 3.09 -17.74 8.64
CA HIS A 319 4.03 -16.72 8.17
C HIS A 319 4.64 -17.08 6.82
N LYS A 320 4.86 -18.37 6.56
CA LYS A 320 5.33 -18.84 5.26
C LYS A 320 4.28 -18.64 4.16
N VAL A 321 3.01 -18.91 4.44
CA VAL A 321 1.91 -18.61 3.52
C VAL A 321 1.84 -17.11 3.24
N TYR A 322 1.87 -16.29 4.29
CA TYR A 322 1.87 -14.82 4.16
C TYR A 322 3.06 -14.29 3.33
N GLU A 323 4.25 -14.86 3.53
CA GLU A 323 5.44 -14.56 2.72
C GLU A 323 5.18 -14.80 1.23
N VAL A 324 4.52 -15.91 0.88
CA VAL A 324 4.24 -16.22 -0.53
C VAL A 324 3.09 -15.39 -1.08
N THR A 325 1.93 -15.38 -0.42
CA THR A 325 0.69 -14.87 -1.02
C THR A 325 0.49 -13.38 -0.80
N THR A 326 1.15 -12.78 0.19
CA THR A 326 1.07 -11.33 0.46
C THR A 326 2.36 -10.64 0.07
N ILE A 327 3.52 -11.01 0.65
CA ILE A 327 4.79 -10.35 0.27
C ILE A 327 5.15 -10.68 -1.18
N GLY A 328 4.95 -11.91 -1.63
CA GLY A 328 5.13 -12.30 -3.03
C GLY A 328 4.17 -11.58 -3.99
N HIS A 329 2.95 -11.24 -3.55
CA HIS A 329 2.02 -10.40 -4.32
C HIS A 329 2.60 -9.01 -4.54
N GLU A 330 3.11 -8.36 -3.49
CA GLU A 330 3.74 -7.04 -3.61
C GLU A 330 4.96 -7.06 -4.55
N TYR A 331 5.74 -8.14 -4.52
CA TYR A 331 6.81 -8.34 -5.51
C TYR A 331 6.28 -8.55 -6.92
N GLY A 332 5.17 -9.24 -7.08
CA GLY A 332 4.52 -9.46 -8.37
C GLY A 332 4.14 -8.16 -9.07
N HIS A 333 3.74 -7.11 -8.32
CA HIS A 333 3.51 -5.78 -8.89
C HIS A 333 4.72 -5.18 -9.62
N ILE A 334 5.93 -5.54 -9.21
CA ILE A 334 7.18 -5.03 -9.79
C ILE A 334 7.59 -5.78 -11.07
N LEU A 335 7.10 -7.00 -11.25
CA LEU A 335 7.52 -7.89 -12.34
C LEU A 335 6.69 -7.71 -13.61
N TRP A 336 7.29 -8.05 -14.75
CA TRP A 336 6.63 -8.20 -16.06
C TRP A 336 5.97 -6.93 -16.61
N ILE A 337 6.49 -5.77 -16.24
CA ILE A 337 6.01 -4.46 -16.70
C ILE A 337 7.13 -3.75 -17.46
N ASP A 338 6.79 -3.15 -18.61
CA ASP A 338 7.65 -2.19 -19.31
C ASP A 338 7.32 -0.75 -18.91
N GLU A 339 8.18 0.21 -19.29
CA GLU A 339 8.08 1.62 -18.85
C GLU A 339 6.74 2.30 -19.19
N ASP A 340 6.02 1.84 -20.22
CA ASP A 340 4.77 2.43 -20.69
C ASP A 340 3.56 1.48 -20.57
N SER A 341 3.72 0.28 -19.99
CA SER A 341 2.66 -0.74 -19.96
C SER A 341 1.39 -0.23 -19.26
N GLU A 342 1.55 0.38 -18.09
CA GLU A 342 0.42 0.98 -17.36
C GLU A 342 -0.26 2.08 -18.17
N SER A 343 0.52 3.02 -18.70
CA SER A 343 0.00 4.14 -19.49
C SER A 343 -0.75 3.67 -20.74
N LEU A 344 -0.23 2.68 -21.46
CA LEU A 344 -0.85 2.11 -22.66
C LEU A 344 -2.14 1.36 -22.34
N MET A 345 -2.13 0.53 -21.29
CA MET A 345 -3.29 -0.28 -20.92
C MET A 345 -4.40 0.55 -20.24
N ASN A 346 -4.03 1.60 -19.50
CA ASN A 346 -4.97 2.54 -18.89
C ASN A 346 -5.77 3.35 -19.91
N ARG A 347 -5.33 3.46 -21.17
CA ARG A 347 -6.18 4.06 -22.25
C ARG A 347 -7.53 3.36 -22.40
N SER A 348 -7.58 2.07 -22.07
CA SER A 348 -8.80 1.26 -22.08
C SER A 348 -9.33 0.95 -20.67
N GLY A 349 -8.67 1.43 -19.61
CA GLY A 349 -9.00 1.16 -18.21
C GLY A 349 -8.69 -0.26 -17.71
N ASN A 350 -7.99 -1.10 -18.50
CA ASN A 350 -7.84 -2.53 -18.20
C ASN A 350 -6.55 -2.91 -17.46
N PHE A 351 -5.62 -1.97 -17.23
CA PHE A 351 -4.37 -2.30 -16.53
C PHE A 351 -4.64 -2.87 -15.14
N LYS A 352 -5.37 -2.12 -14.31
CA LYS A 352 -5.70 -2.53 -12.94
C LYS A 352 -6.46 -3.86 -12.89
N ASN A 353 -7.33 -4.11 -13.88
CA ASN A 353 -8.14 -5.34 -13.96
C ASN A 353 -7.29 -6.62 -14.05
N ILE A 354 -6.08 -6.57 -14.60
CA ILE A 354 -5.18 -7.73 -14.66
C ILE A 354 -4.03 -7.66 -13.65
N GLU A 355 -3.70 -6.46 -13.18
CA GLU A 355 -2.53 -6.20 -12.34
C GLU A 355 -2.58 -6.97 -11.01
N GLU A 356 -3.73 -7.00 -10.33
CA GLU A 356 -3.90 -7.75 -9.06
C GLU A 356 -3.73 -9.27 -9.25
N PHE A 357 -4.22 -9.81 -10.37
CA PHE A 357 -4.00 -11.21 -10.72
C PHE A 357 -2.53 -11.50 -11.00
N LYS A 358 -1.89 -10.66 -11.83
CA LYS A 358 -0.46 -10.77 -12.12
C LYS A 358 0.39 -10.68 -10.85
N ALA A 359 0.04 -9.78 -9.94
CA ALA A 359 0.70 -9.62 -8.66
C ALA A 359 0.64 -10.91 -7.82
N THR A 360 -0.56 -11.44 -7.58
CA THR A 360 -0.74 -12.69 -6.82
C THR A 360 -0.04 -13.88 -7.48
N VAL A 361 -0.13 -14.01 -8.81
CA VAL A 361 0.59 -15.04 -9.58
C VAL A 361 2.11 -14.91 -9.43
N GLY A 362 2.63 -13.70 -9.25
CA GLY A 362 4.06 -13.47 -9.00
C GLY A 362 4.58 -14.18 -7.75
N GLY A 363 3.83 -14.10 -6.65
CA GLY A 363 4.11 -14.87 -5.44
C GLY A 363 3.98 -16.38 -5.65
N LEU A 364 2.89 -16.81 -6.29
CA LEU A 364 2.60 -18.23 -6.52
C LEU A 364 3.64 -18.91 -7.44
N ILE A 365 4.04 -18.29 -8.55
CA ILE A 365 5.09 -18.81 -9.44
C ILE A 365 6.41 -18.97 -8.68
N THR A 366 6.75 -18.00 -7.84
CA THR A 366 7.97 -18.08 -7.02
C THR A 366 7.92 -19.30 -6.09
N PHE A 367 6.76 -19.57 -5.48
CA PHE A 367 6.56 -20.77 -4.68
C PHE A 367 6.67 -22.05 -5.52
N PHE A 368 5.95 -22.16 -6.65
CA PHE A 368 5.98 -23.38 -7.48
C PHE A 368 7.37 -23.68 -8.06
N MET A 369 8.20 -22.67 -8.36
CA MET A 369 9.56 -22.89 -8.85
C MET A 369 10.53 -23.42 -7.79
N PHE A 370 10.24 -23.15 -6.53
CA PHE A 370 11.03 -23.56 -5.36
C PHE A 370 10.13 -24.23 -4.34
N GLU A 371 9.27 -25.13 -4.83
CA GLU A 371 8.18 -25.71 -4.06
C GLU A 371 8.69 -26.45 -2.83
N GLU A 372 8.01 -26.23 -1.72
CA GLU A 372 8.23 -26.91 -0.45
C GLU A 372 6.93 -27.68 -0.14
N GLU A 373 6.92 -29.02 -0.31
CA GLU A 373 5.71 -29.87 -0.30
C GLU A 373 4.84 -29.67 0.96
N ASP A 374 5.47 -29.44 2.12
CA ASP A 374 4.81 -29.20 3.40
C ASP A 374 3.90 -27.94 3.42
N PHE A 375 4.07 -27.01 2.48
CA PHE A 375 3.29 -25.76 2.41
C PHE A 375 2.22 -25.75 1.31
N VAL A 376 2.25 -26.70 0.38
CA VAL A 376 1.37 -26.75 -0.80
C VAL A 376 -0.11 -26.65 -0.40
N GLU A 377 -0.53 -27.48 0.55
CA GLU A 377 -1.91 -27.51 1.02
C GLU A 377 -2.34 -26.15 1.59
N TYR A 378 -1.50 -25.51 2.40
CA TYR A 378 -1.83 -24.23 3.05
C TYR A 378 -1.84 -23.05 2.06
N ILE A 379 -0.96 -23.05 1.07
CA ILE A 379 -0.93 -22.06 -0.01
C ILE A 379 -2.21 -22.16 -0.85
N LEU A 380 -2.63 -23.40 -1.15
CA LEU A 380 -3.86 -23.65 -1.88
C LEU A 380 -5.10 -23.24 -1.05
N GLU A 381 -5.12 -23.54 0.25
CA GLU A 381 -6.17 -23.08 1.17
C GLU A 381 -6.30 -21.56 1.21
N ASP A 382 -5.18 -20.83 1.26
CA ASP A 382 -5.17 -19.37 1.23
C ASP A 382 -5.68 -18.83 -0.12
N THR A 383 -5.22 -19.42 -1.22
CA THR A 383 -5.65 -19.05 -2.58
C THR A 383 -7.15 -19.26 -2.77
N ILE A 384 -7.71 -20.39 -2.31
CA ILE A 384 -9.15 -20.66 -2.32
C ILE A 384 -9.92 -19.63 -1.50
N GLN A 385 -9.47 -19.38 -0.26
CA GLN A 385 -10.14 -18.43 0.63
C GLN A 385 -10.13 -17.01 0.05
N ARG A 386 -9.00 -16.57 -0.51
CA ARG A 386 -8.87 -15.28 -1.19
C ARG A 386 -9.83 -15.22 -2.37
N ALA A 387 -9.71 -16.12 -3.34
CA ALA A 387 -10.49 -16.08 -4.58
C ALA A 387 -12.01 -16.07 -4.34
N VAL A 388 -12.51 -16.90 -3.41
CA VAL A 388 -13.93 -16.91 -3.04
C VAL A 388 -14.35 -15.65 -2.28
N SER A 389 -13.52 -15.13 -1.39
CA SER A 389 -13.85 -13.92 -0.62
C SER A 389 -13.92 -12.68 -1.50
N LEU A 390 -13.11 -12.61 -2.55
CA LEU A 390 -13.08 -11.47 -3.49
C LEU A 390 -14.38 -11.34 -4.31
N ILE A 391 -15.24 -12.37 -4.36
CA ILE A 391 -16.59 -12.27 -4.95
C ILE A 391 -17.43 -11.19 -4.26
N ALA A 392 -17.19 -10.93 -2.97
CA ALA A 392 -17.94 -9.92 -2.20
C ALA A 392 -17.82 -8.51 -2.79
N TRP A 393 -16.79 -8.25 -3.61
CA TRP A 393 -16.51 -6.94 -4.21
C TRP A 393 -17.15 -6.72 -5.58
N ARG A 394 -17.99 -7.66 -6.06
CA ARG A 394 -18.65 -7.59 -7.37
C ARG A 394 -19.35 -6.25 -7.67
N GLU A 395 -19.93 -5.63 -6.65
CA GLU A 395 -20.74 -4.41 -6.77
C GLU A 395 -19.99 -3.15 -6.30
N THR A 396 -18.70 -3.25 -6.01
CA THR A 396 -17.88 -2.13 -5.50
C THR A 396 -16.83 -1.75 -6.55
N GLN A 397 -17.08 -0.66 -7.27
CA GLN A 397 -16.31 -0.28 -8.44
C GLN A 397 -14.83 0.03 -8.12
N GLU A 398 -14.56 0.60 -6.94
CA GLU A 398 -13.23 0.98 -6.48
C GLU A 398 -12.29 -0.23 -6.31
N VAL A 399 -12.86 -1.41 -6.03
CA VAL A 399 -12.14 -2.67 -5.81
C VAL A 399 -12.47 -3.73 -6.87
N LEU A 400 -13.00 -3.29 -8.03
CA LEU A 400 -13.24 -4.14 -9.18
C LEU A 400 -11.99 -4.97 -9.61
N PRO A 401 -10.76 -4.43 -9.59
CA PRO A 401 -9.54 -5.21 -9.85
C PRO A 401 -9.44 -6.51 -9.02
N TYR A 402 -9.74 -6.44 -7.73
CA TYR A 402 -9.72 -7.60 -6.84
C TYR A 402 -10.84 -8.60 -7.16
N TYR A 403 -12.03 -8.11 -7.54
CA TYR A 403 -13.09 -9.00 -8.01
C TYR A 403 -12.64 -9.81 -9.25
N ILE A 404 -11.99 -9.14 -10.21
CA ILE A 404 -11.48 -9.79 -11.43
C ILE A 404 -10.36 -10.77 -11.11
N GLU A 405 -9.44 -10.41 -10.21
CA GLU A 405 -8.44 -11.35 -9.67
C GLU A 405 -9.12 -12.62 -9.11
N GLY A 406 -10.17 -12.43 -8.29
CA GLY A 406 -10.94 -13.53 -7.72
C GLY A 406 -11.52 -14.44 -8.81
N LEU A 407 -12.13 -13.86 -9.85
CA LEU A 407 -12.68 -14.64 -10.96
C LEU A 407 -11.63 -15.45 -11.72
N LEU A 408 -10.46 -14.88 -12.01
CA LEU A 408 -9.39 -15.56 -12.73
C LEU A 408 -8.83 -16.74 -11.92
N HIS A 409 -8.63 -16.57 -10.61
CA HIS A 409 -8.23 -17.68 -9.75
C HIS A 409 -9.34 -18.73 -9.58
N LEU A 410 -10.59 -18.32 -9.45
CA LEU A 410 -11.73 -19.24 -9.38
C LEU A 410 -11.80 -20.11 -10.64
N GLN A 411 -11.61 -19.53 -11.83
CA GLN A 411 -11.58 -20.29 -13.08
C GLN A 411 -10.53 -21.41 -13.01
N ALA A 412 -9.29 -21.09 -12.62
CA ALA A 412 -8.24 -22.09 -12.46
C ALA A 412 -8.59 -23.16 -11.41
N LEU A 413 -9.19 -22.78 -10.29
CA LEU A 413 -9.60 -23.68 -9.22
C LEU A 413 -10.76 -24.62 -9.62
N PHE A 414 -11.69 -24.15 -10.45
CA PHE A 414 -12.77 -24.97 -10.99
C PHE A 414 -12.27 -25.92 -12.10
N ASP A 415 -11.43 -25.42 -13.01
CA ASP A 415 -10.85 -26.22 -14.09
C ASP A 415 -9.98 -27.36 -13.55
N SER A 416 -9.25 -27.10 -12.46
CA SER A 416 -8.46 -28.10 -11.73
C SER A 416 -9.29 -29.05 -10.84
N LYS A 417 -10.61 -28.86 -10.77
CA LYS A 417 -11.53 -29.63 -9.90
C LYS A 417 -11.19 -29.53 -8.40
N ILE A 418 -10.36 -28.58 -8.00
CA ILE A 418 -10.14 -28.22 -6.60
C ILE A 418 -11.43 -27.63 -6.02
N LEU A 419 -12.14 -26.85 -6.83
CA LEU A 419 -13.50 -26.40 -6.56
C LEU A 419 -14.49 -27.07 -7.51
N SER A 420 -15.67 -27.36 -6.98
CA SER A 420 -16.86 -27.69 -7.78
C SER A 420 -18.08 -27.07 -7.11
N PHE A 421 -19.13 -26.86 -7.91
CA PHE A 421 -20.35 -26.20 -7.43
C PHE A 421 -21.57 -26.98 -7.91
N ASP A 422 -22.42 -27.35 -6.97
CA ASP A 422 -23.75 -27.91 -7.24
C ASP A 422 -24.79 -27.01 -6.56
N ASP A 423 -25.40 -27.46 -5.48
CA ASP A 423 -26.21 -26.67 -4.55
C ASP A 423 -25.38 -25.90 -3.51
N ARG A 424 -24.10 -26.27 -3.36
CA ARG A 424 -23.11 -25.60 -2.50
C ARG A 424 -21.71 -25.71 -3.09
N LEU A 425 -20.81 -24.84 -2.64
CA LEU A 425 -19.38 -24.94 -2.96
C LEU A 425 -18.79 -26.19 -2.30
N VAL A 426 -18.09 -26.99 -3.08
CA VAL A 426 -17.35 -28.17 -2.62
C VAL A 426 -15.86 -27.91 -2.82
N VAL A 427 -15.09 -28.03 -1.73
CA VAL A 427 -13.64 -27.88 -1.72
C VAL A 427 -12.99 -29.26 -1.65
N ASN A 428 -12.20 -29.60 -2.66
CA ASN A 428 -11.47 -30.88 -2.75
C ASN A 428 -9.98 -30.63 -2.97
N ILE A 429 -9.26 -30.40 -1.87
CA ILE A 429 -7.80 -30.28 -1.91
C ILE A 429 -7.22 -31.68 -2.09
N SER A 430 -6.82 -31.98 -3.31
CA SER A 430 -6.24 -33.28 -3.68
C SER A 430 -4.96 -33.09 -4.47
N LYS A 431 -4.00 -33.98 -4.28
CA LYS A 431 -2.74 -33.97 -5.03
C LYS A 431 -2.97 -34.08 -6.54
N ILE A 432 -3.99 -34.83 -6.98
CA ILE A 432 -4.37 -34.91 -8.40
C ILE A 432 -4.86 -33.56 -8.94
N GLY A 433 -5.70 -32.83 -8.20
CA GLY A 433 -6.16 -31.51 -8.63
C GLY A 433 -5.04 -30.47 -8.64
N TYR A 434 -4.07 -30.60 -7.72
CA TYR A 434 -2.87 -29.77 -7.66
C TYR A 434 -1.91 -30.05 -8.81
N ASP A 435 -1.59 -31.32 -9.05
CA ASP A 435 -0.65 -31.81 -10.07
C ASP A 435 -1.29 -31.92 -11.46
N LEU A 436 -2.47 -31.30 -11.70
CA LEU A 436 -3.15 -31.38 -13.00
C LEU A 436 -2.24 -30.75 -14.06
N ASN A 437 -1.46 -31.63 -14.72
CA ASN A 437 -0.78 -31.36 -15.96
C ASN A 437 -1.85 -30.97 -16.97
N TYR A 438 -2.00 -29.67 -17.20
CA TYR A 438 -2.67 -29.20 -18.40
C TYR A 438 -1.89 -29.81 -19.59
N PRO A 439 -2.56 -30.56 -20.48
CA PRO A 439 -1.91 -31.14 -21.65
C PRO A 439 -1.32 -30.08 -22.59
#